data_AF-A0A6J8B8M0-F1
#
_entry.id   AF-A0A6J8B8M0-F1
#
_cell.length_a   1.000
_cell.length_b   1.000
_cell.length_c   1.000
_cell.angle_alpha   90.00
_cell.angle_beta   90.00
_cell.angle_gamma   90.00
#
_symmetry.space_group_name_H-M   'P 1'
#
loop_
_entity.id
_entity.type
_entity.pdbx_description
1 polymer ?
#
loop_
_entity_poly.entity_id
_entity_poly.type
_entity_poly.pdbx_seq_one_letter_code
_entity_poly.pdbx_strand_id
1 'polypeptide(L)'
;MQVCINCENLPLRTREMYDQQVAIVANNQDFRTTYGINHNSALNELSYYHVVGGMPSDLAHDLFEGVVPQVMTHVIKYCVQSGFFSLNYLNGQIRDFPYSYIDKANKPKTVPEIVSKFKVSQSASQMWCFFRLLPLMIGECVPLDDPKWETILMLYDVVFYVCAPTLRPCHTEYLKELIEDFLESFLREFPNETLKPKFHFMLHYPDQILTFGSLVHLQTKI
;
A
#
# COMPACT_ATOMS: atom_id res chain seq x y z
N MET A 1 -0.67 17.95 5.01
CA MET A 1 -1.96 17.42 5.45
C MET A 1 -1.63 16.25 6.37
N GLN A 2 -1.88 16.39 7.67
CA GLN A 2 -1.63 15.32 8.64
C GLN A 2 -2.68 14.25 8.35
N VAL A 3 -2.26 13.10 7.82
CA VAL A 3 -3.19 12.00 7.53
C VAL A 3 -3.65 11.46 8.87
N CYS A 4 -4.96 11.51 9.12
CA CYS A 4 -5.55 10.90 10.30
C CYS A 4 -5.38 9.38 10.15
N ILE A 5 -4.71 8.76 11.12
CA ILE A 5 -4.36 7.33 11.11
C ILE A 5 -5.38 6.48 11.89
N ASN A 6 -6.39 7.08 12.50
CA ASN A 6 -7.42 6.38 13.26
C ASN A 6 -8.74 6.37 12.47
N CYS A 7 -9.26 5.17 12.17
CA CYS A 7 -10.49 4.96 11.42
C CYS A 7 -11.72 5.64 12.05
N GLU A 8 -11.79 5.73 13.38
CA GLU A 8 -13.00 6.21 14.08
C GLU A 8 -13.30 7.70 13.84
N ASN A 9 -12.30 8.47 13.39
CA ASN A 9 -12.42 9.90 13.15
C ASN A 9 -12.65 10.27 11.68
N LEU A 10 -12.91 9.29 10.80
CA LEU A 10 -12.99 9.49 9.36
C LEU A 10 -14.41 9.20 8.85
N PRO A 11 -15.28 10.22 8.70
CA PRO A 11 -16.64 10.00 8.23
C PRO A 11 -16.64 9.48 6.79
N LEU A 12 -17.33 8.36 6.56
CA LEU A 12 -17.57 7.84 5.22
C LEU A 12 -18.43 8.83 4.43
N ARG A 13 -18.12 8.99 3.15
CA ARG A 13 -18.95 9.78 2.23
C ARG A 13 -20.31 9.09 2.07
N THR A 14 -21.41 9.82 2.24
CA THR A 14 -22.76 9.30 1.90
C THR A 14 -23.15 9.67 0.47
N ARG A 15 -24.26 9.11 -0.05
CA ARG A 15 -24.77 9.45 -1.38
C ARG A 15 -25.18 10.92 -1.45
N GLU A 16 -25.87 11.40 -0.42
CA GLU A 16 -26.31 12.79 -0.31
C GLU A 16 -25.12 13.75 -0.28
N MET A 17 -24.06 13.40 0.48
CA MET A 17 -22.83 14.17 0.50
C MET A 17 -22.14 14.20 -0.88
N TYR A 18 -22.11 13.06 -1.57
CA TYR A 18 -21.55 12.97 -2.91
C TYR A 18 -22.32 13.87 -3.90
N ASP A 19 -23.65 13.80 -3.90
CA ASP A 19 -24.50 14.57 -4.80
C ASP A 19 -24.34 16.09 -4.58
N GLN A 20 -24.25 16.51 -3.31
CA GLN A 20 -23.94 17.89 -2.95
C GLN A 20 -22.56 18.32 -3.46
N GLN A 21 -21.53 17.49 -3.26
CA GLN A 21 -20.16 17.77 -3.72
C GLN A 21 -20.08 17.85 -5.25
N VAL A 22 -20.78 16.96 -5.97
CA VAL A 22 -20.91 17.01 -7.43
C VAL A 22 -21.52 18.32 -7.89
N ALA A 23 -22.62 18.76 -7.26
CA ALA A 23 -23.26 20.04 -7.60
C ALA A 23 -22.33 21.24 -7.34
N ILE A 24 -21.54 21.22 -6.25
CA ILE A 24 -20.55 22.26 -5.97
C ILE A 24 -19.47 22.28 -7.05
N VAL A 25 -18.90 21.12 -7.40
CA VAL A 25 -17.84 21.01 -8.42
C VAL A 25 -18.32 21.42 -9.81
N ALA A 26 -19.59 21.13 -10.15
CA ALA A 26 -20.19 21.55 -11.41
C ALA A 26 -20.27 23.08 -11.53
N ASN A 27 -20.51 23.78 -10.40
CA ASN A 27 -20.57 25.23 -10.35
C ASN A 27 -19.19 25.89 -10.21
N ASN A 28 -18.24 25.25 -9.52
CA ASN A 28 -16.87 25.73 -9.36
C ASN A 28 -15.85 24.59 -9.40
N GLN A 29 -15.04 24.56 -10.47
CA GLN A 29 -14.04 23.51 -10.71
C GLN A 29 -12.86 23.53 -9.74
N ASP A 30 -12.64 24.61 -8.98
CA ASP A 30 -11.54 24.71 -8.02
C ASP A 30 -11.68 23.69 -6.87
N PHE A 31 -12.89 23.21 -6.62
CA PHE A 31 -13.17 22.22 -5.58
C PHE A 31 -12.92 20.76 -5.99
N ARG A 32 -12.51 20.50 -7.25
CA ARG A 32 -12.24 19.13 -7.73
C ARG A 32 -11.24 18.38 -6.87
N THR A 33 -10.12 19.04 -6.56
CA THR A 33 -9.04 18.45 -5.74
C THR A 33 -9.46 18.30 -4.29
N THR A 34 -10.26 19.23 -3.77
CA THR A 34 -10.75 19.22 -2.39
C THR A 34 -11.66 18.03 -2.12
N TYR A 35 -12.59 17.75 -3.03
CA TYR A 35 -13.54 16.64 -2.86
C TYR A 35 -13.10 15.34 -3.53
N GLY A 36 -12.06 15.38 -4.37
CA GLY A 36 -11.63 14.24 -5.18
C GLY A 36 -12.67 13.83 -6.22
N ILE A 37 -13.47 14.78 -6.72
CA ILE A 37 -14.56 14.54 -7.69
C ILE A 37 -14.32 15.45 -8.89
N ASN A 38 -14.23 14.88 -10.09
CA ASN A 38 -14.09 15.66 -11.32
C ASN A 38 -15.44 16.05 -11.94
N HIS A 39 -16.40 15.12 -11.90
CA HIS A 39 -17.76 15.21 -12.44
C HIS A 39 -18.61 14.06 -11.85
N ASN A 40 -19.92 14.10 -12.07
CA ASN A 40 -20.81 12.97 -11.75
C ASN A 40 -20.42 11.74 -12.58
N SER A 41 -20.33 10.57 -11.95
CA SER A 41 -20.09 9.34 -12.70
C SER A 41 -21.35 8.93 -13.46
N ALA A 42 -21.20 8.58 -14.75
CA ALA A 42 -22.29 7.99 -15.54
C ALA A 42 -22.84 6.69 -14.92
N LEU A 43 -22.03 5.98 -14.12
CA LEU A 43 -22.47 4.76 -13.46
C LEU A 43 -23.56 5.00 -12.40
N ASN A 44 -23.70 6.23 -11.89
CA ASN A 44 -24.74 6.58 -10.94
C ASN A 44 -26.15 6.57 -11.57
N GLU A 45 -26.27 6.48 -12.90
CA GLU A 45 -27.55 6.33 -13.59
C GLU A 45 -28.13 4.90 -13.48
N LEU A 46 -27.31 3.93 -13.06
CA LEU A 46 -27.73 2.54 -12.90
C LEU A 46 -28.63 2.38 -11.66
N SER A 47 -29.72 1.62 -11.78
CA SER A 47 -30.72 1.49 -10.72
C SER A 47 -30.22 0.88 -9.41
N TYR A 48 -29.14 0.08 -9.46
CA TYR A 48 -28.64 -0.69 -8.32
C TYR A 48 -27.18 -0.39 -7.98
N TYR A 49 -26.60 0.66 -8.57
CA TYR A 49 -25.20 1.00 -8.37
C TYR A 49 -25.02 2.48 -8.07
N HIS A 50 -24.09 2.79 -7.16
CA HIS A 50 -23.66 4.15 -6.90
C HIS A 50 -22.19 4.15 -6.49
N VAL A 51 -21.41 5.11 -6.98
CA VAL A 51 -19.94 5.14 -6.76
C VAL A 51 -19.51 5.16 -5.30
N VAL A 52 -20.33 5.71 -4.41
CA VAL A 52 -20.05 5.80 -2.96
C VAL A 52 -19.92 4.43 -2.28
N GLY A 53 -20.53 3.37 -2.82
CA GLY A 53 -20.43 2.01 -2.27
C GLY A 53 -20.14 0.95 -3.33
N GLY A 54 -19.70 1.37 -4.52
CA GLY A 54 -19.71 0.54 -5.71
C GLY A 54 -18.37 -0.11 -6.08
N MET A 55 -17.25 0.37 -5.53
CA MET A 55 -15.92 -0.14 -5.93
C MET A 55 -15.01 -0.39 -4.72
N PRO A 56 -14.46 -1.61 -4.57
CA PRO A 56 -13.40 -1.89 -3.61
C PRO A 56 -12.10 -1.19 -4.04
N SER A 57 -11.15 -1.07 -3.10
CA SER A 57 -9.79 -0.62 -3.40
C SER A 57 -9.03 -1.63 -4.27
N ASP A 58 -8.12 -1.13 -5.10
CA ASP A 58 -7.25 -1.93 -5.97
C ASP A 58 -5.90 -2.13 -5.27
N LEU A 59 -5.62 -3.34 -4.80
CA LEU A 59 -4.37 -3.61 -4.08
C LEU A 59 -3.13 -3.45 -4.97
N ALA A 60 -3.22 -3.79 -6.26
CA ALA A 60 -2.10 -3.61 -7.17
C ALA A 60 -1.70 -2.12 -7.22
N HIS A 61 -2.68 -1.24 -7.39
CA HIS A 61 -2.43 0.20 -7.47
C HIS A 61 -2.10 0.82 -6.11
N ASP A 62 -2.87 0.51 -5.07
CA ASP A 62 -2.77 1.18 -3.78
C ASP A 62 -1.59 0.65 -2.96
N LEU A 63 -1.45 -0.67 -2.89
CA LEU A 63 -0.44 -1.36 -2.09
C LEU A 63 0.86 -1.51 -2.89
N PHE A 64 0.83 -2.16 -4.06
CA PHE A 64 2.06 -2.57 -4.78
C PHE A 64 2.64 -1.52 -5.74
N GLU A 65 1.87 -0.51 -6.14
CA GLU A 65 2.37 0.67 -6.86
C GLU A 65 2.43 1.92 -5.96
N GLY A 66 2.02 1.79 -4.69
CA GLY A 66 1.91 2.89 -3.74
C GLY A 66 2.72 2.68 -2.47
N VAL A 67 2.07 2.05 -1.50
CA VAL A 67 2.55 1.89 -0.12
C VAL A 67 3.87 1.11 -0.08
N VAL A 68 3.88 -0.11 -0.62
CA VAL A 68 5.02 -1.03 -0.59
C VAL A 68 6.28 -0.41 -1.23
N PRO A 69 6.26 0.12 -2.47
CA PRO A 69 7.43 0.76 -3.04
C PRO A 69 7.98 1.91 -2.21
N GLN A 70 7.10 2.71 -1.58
CA GLN A 70 7.51 3.82 -0.74
C GLN A 70 8.23 3.30 0.51
N VAL A 71 7.60 2.40 1.27
CA VAL A 71 8.19 1.84 2.49
C VAL A 71 9.51 1.13 2.19
N MET A 72 9.54 0.26 1.19
CA MET A 72 10.77 -0.41 0.76
C MET A 72 11.87 0.57 0.37
N THR A 73 11.52 1.69 -0.29
CA THR A 73 12.51 2.71 -0.65
C THR A 73 13.17 3.31 0.58
N HIS A 74 12.39 3.68 1.60
CA HIS A 74 12.93 4.30 2.81
C HIS A 74 13.74 3.30 3.65
N VAL A 75 13.22 2.09 3.84
CA VAL A 75 13.89 1.05 4.64
C VAL A 75 15.20 0.60 3.99
N ILE A 76 15.21 0.29 2.69
CA ILE A 76 16.44 -0.14 2.00
C ILE A 76 17.48 0.99 1.99
N LYS A 77 17.04 2.24 1.74
CA LYS A 77 17.94 3.41 1.79
C LYS A 77 18.59 3.55 3.17
N TYR A 78 17.79 3.38 4.23
CA TYR A 78 18.28 3.39 5.60
C TYR A 78 19.29 2.27 5.85
N CYS A 79 19.01 1.02 5.47
CA CYS A 79 19.93 -0.10 5.67
C CYS A 79 21.28 0.12 4.96
N VAL A 80 21.24 0.68 3.74
CA VAL A 80 22.46 1.01 2.99
C VAL A 80 23.25 2.13 3.66
N GLN A 81 22.57 3.19 4.12
CA GLN A 81 23.20 4.30 4.83
C GLN A 81 23.79 3.89 6.19
N SER A 82 23.18 2.90 6.84
CA SER A 82 23.65 2.31 8.10
C SER A 82 24.76 1.29 7.91
N GLY A 83 25.14 0.99 6.66
CA GLY A 83 26.22 0.08 6.32
C GLY A 83 25.87 -1.41 6.49
N PHE A 84 24.60 -1.76 6.59
CA PHE A 84 24.15 -3.16 6.73
C PHE A 84 24.44 -3.98 5.47
N PHE A 85 24.24 -3.37 4.30
CA PHE A 85 24.61 -3.94 3.00
C PHE A 85 24.77 -2.82 1.95
N SER A 86 25.28 -3.16 0.76
CA SER A 86 25.39 -2.21 -0.35
C SER A 86 24.31 -2.43 -1.41
N LEU A 87 24.00 -1.40 -2.21
CA LEU A 87 23.07 -1.53 -3.33
C LEU A 87 23.56 -2.54 -4.38
N ASN A 88 24.88 -2.67 -4.55
CA ASN A 88 25.47 -3.67 -5.40
C ASN A 88 25.23 -5.10 -4.86
N TYR A 89 25.38 -5.30 -3.54
CA TYR A 89 25.05 -6.57 -2.89
C TYR A 89 23.56 -6.92 -3.10
N LEU A 90 22.64 -5.99 -2.84
CA LEU A 90 21.21 -6.20 -3.08
C LEU A 90 20.91 -6.53 -4.55
N ASN A 91 21.52 -5.83 -5.51
CA ASN A 91 21.38 -6.16 -6.94
C ASN A 91 21.94 -7.54 -7.29
N GLY A 92 23.00 -7.98 -6.62
CA GLY A 92 23.49 -9.35 -6.69
C GLY A 92 22.45 -10.36 -6.21
N GLN A 93 21.89 -10.14 -5.03
CA GLN A 93 20.82 -10.98 -4.47
C GLN A 93 19.61 -11.04 -5.42
N ILE A 94 19.11 -9.90 -5.91
CA ILE A 94 17.99 -9.86 -6.87
C ILE A 94 18.32 -10.65 -8.14
N ARG A 95 19.54 -10.58 -8.66
CA ARG A 95 19.90 -11.26 -9.89
C ARG A 95 20.03 -12.77 -9.70
N ASP A 96 20.67 -13.19 -8.62
CA ASP A 96 21.16 -14.55 -8.42
C ASP A 96 20.22 -15.40 -7.54
N PHE A 97 19.17 -14.79 -6.95
CA PHE A 97 18.17 -15.49 -6.13
C PHE A 97 17.52 -16.67 -6.90
N PRO A 98 17.33 -17.84 -6.27
CA PRO A 98 16.76 -19.03 -6.90
C PRO A 98 15.23 -18.92 -7.04
N TYR A 99 14.75 -18.07 -7.94
CA TYR A 99 13.31 -17.87 -8.17
C TYR A 99 12.59 -19.16 -8.57
N SER A 100 11.45 -19.41 -7.91
CA SER A 100 10.56 -20.51 -8.27
C SER A 100 9.98 -20.30 -9.67
N TYR A 101 9.41 -21.35 -10.27
CA TYR A 101 8.80 -21.26 -11.61
C TYR A 101 7.75 -20.13 -11.71
N ILE A 102 6.95 -19.94 -10.66
CA ILE A 102 5.88 -18.94 -10.60
C ILE A 102 6.45 -17.51 -10.56
N ASP A 103 7.65 -17.34 -10.01
CA ASP A 103 8.25 -16.02 -9.77
C ASP A 103 9.12 -15.54 -10.93
N LYS A 104 9.57 -16.45 -11.80
CA LYS A 104 10.46 -16.12 -12.93
C LYS A 104 9.89 -15.07 -13.86
N ALA A 105 8.57 -15.11 -14.12
CA ALA A 105 7.88 -14.13 -14.97
C ALA A 105 7.86 -12.73 -14.34
N ASN A 106 7.88 -12.65 -13.01
CA ASN A 106 7.76 -11.42 -12.24
C ASN A 106 9.05 -11.09 -11.47
N LYS A 107 10.21 -11.52 -12.00
CA LYS A 107 11.51 -11.25 -11.38
C LYS A 107 11.67 -9.73 -11.14
N PRO A 108 12.07 -9.29 -9.93
CA PRO A 108 12.30 -7.89 -9.63
C PRO A 108 13.38 -7.29 -10.51
N LYS A 109 13.25 -5.99 -10.80
CA LYS A 109 14.32 -5.24 -11.48
C LYS A 109 15.42 -4.90 -10.47
N THR A 110 16.66 -4.86 -10.95
CA THR A 110 17.75 -4.26 -10.16
C THR A 110 17.43 -2.81 -9.83
N VAL A 111 17.78 -2.40 -8.62
CA VAL A 111 17.57 -1.05 -8.11
C VAL A 111 18.72 -0.12 -8.51
N PRO A 112 18.51 1.22 -8.57
CA PRO A 112 19.58 2.17 -8.84
C PRO A 112 20.71 2.05 -7.82
N GLU A 113 21.97 2.08 -8.26
CA GLU A 113 23.15 1.96 -7.38
C GLU A 113 23.52 3.29 -6.67
N ILE A 114 22.87 4.38 -7.04
CA ILE A 114 23.13 5.71 -6.48
C ILE A 114 22.08 6.02 -5.39
N VAL A 115 22.52 6.08 -4.14
CA VAL A 115 21.67 6.32 -2.95
C VAL A 115 20.83 7.60 -3.07
N SER A 116 21.37 8.69 -3.64
CA SER A 116 20.64 9.96 -3.80
C SER A 116 19.49 9.88 -4.80
N LYS A 117 19.53 8.92 -5.73
CA LYS A 117 18.48 8.67 -6.73
C LYS A 117 17.71 7.38 -6.43
N PHE A 118 17.91 6.80 -5.26
CA PHE A 118 17.35 5.51 -4.92
C PHE A 118 15.83 5.61 -4.78
N LYS A 119 15.14 4.82 -5.59
CA LYS A 119 13.69 4.63 -5.57
C LYS A 119 13.39 3.26 -6.14
N VAL A 120 12.62 2.46 -5.41
CA VAL A 120 12.12 1.19 -5.94
C VAL A 120 10.99 1.50 -6.92
N SER A 121 11.15 1.13 -8.20
CA SER A 121 10.20 1.44 -9.27
C SER A 121 10.07 0.27 -10.24
N GLN A 122 8.97 -0.45 -10.15
CA GLN A 122 8.66 -1.64 -10.95
C GLN A 122 7.15 -1.88 -10.99
N SER A 123 6.68 -2.84 -11.79
CA SER A 123 5.24 -3.17 -11.86
C SER A 123 4.74 -3.74 -10.53
N ALA A 124 3.41 -3.72 -10.31
CA ALA A 124 2.78 -4.33 -9.14
C ALA A 124 3.22 -5.79 -8.93
N SER A 125 3.20 -6.61 -9.98
CA SER A 125 3.59 -8.03 -9.91
C SER A 125 5.08 -8.22 -9.55
N GLN A 126 5.97 -7.39 -10.09
CA GLN A 126 7.40 -7.39 -9.73
C GLN A 126 7.61 -6.92 -8.30
N MET A 127 6.83 -5.94 -7.84
CA MET A 127 6.87 -5.45 -6.47
C MET A 127 6.40 -6.50 -5.48
N TRP A 128 5.30 -7.20 -5.76
CA TRP A 128 4.83 -8.32 -4.96
C TRP A 128 5.92 -9.39 -4.80
N CYS A 129 6.54 -9.79 -5.92
CA CYS A 129 7.64 -10.73 -5.93
C CYS A 129 8.82 -10.23 -5.09
N PHE A 130 9.23 -8.98 -5.29
CA PHE A 130 10.38 -8.40 -4.58
C PHE A 130 10.12 -8.30 -3.09
N PHE A 131 8.98 -7.74 -2.71
CA PHE A 131 8.58 -7.59 -1.32
C PHE A 131 8.56 -8.96 -0.65
N ARG A 132 7.78 -9.93 -1.14
CA ARG A 132 7.71 -11.26 -0.52
C ARG A 132 9.07 -11.94 -0.32
N LEU A 133 10.04 -11.73 -1.21
CA LEU A 133 11.35 -12.38 -1.16
C LEU A 133 12.45 -11.56 -0.47
N LEU A 134 12.24 -10.27 -0.23
CA LEU A 134 13.24 -9.37 0.36
C LEU A 134 13.84 -9.88 1.68
N PRO A 135 13.06 -10.42 2.66
CA PRO A 135 13.64 -10.84 3.93
C PRO A 135 14.56 -12.05 3.74
N LEU A 136 14.31 -12.87 2.73
CA LEU A 136 15.17 -13.99 2.34
C LEU A 136 16.44 -13.53 1.62
N MET A 137 16.43 -12.34 1.01
CA MET A 137 17.57 -11.77 0.28
C MET A 137 18.53 -10.99 1.18
N ILE A 138 18.01 -10.26 2.17
CA ILE A 138 18.80 -9.31 2.97
C ILE A 138 18.53 -9.36 4.47
N GLY A 139 17.59 -10.18 4.94
CA GLY A 139 17.20 -10.20 6.35
C GLY A 139 18.34 -10.54 7.31
N GLU A 140 19.29 -11.38 6.87
CA GLU A 140 20.48 -11.70 7.66
C GLU A 140 21.49 -10.55 7.78
N CYS A 141 21.42 -9.55 6.90
CA CYS A 141 22.33 -8.40 6.93
C CYS A 141 21.88 -7.32 7.93
N VAL A 142 20.64 -7.40 8.41
CA VAL A 142 20.04 -6.39 9.28
C VAL A 142 20.10 -6.87 10.73
N PRO A 143 20.49 -6.00 11.70
CA PRO A 143 20.46 -6.36 13.11
C PRO A 143 19.06 -6.81 13.56
N LEU A 144 19.03 -7.77 14.48
CA LEU A 144 17.82 -8.10 15.20
C LEU A 144 17.30 -6.86 15.95
N ASP A 145 15.99 -6.73 16.05
CA ASP A 145 15.30 -5.64 16.74
C ASP A 145 15.55 -4.23 16.17
N ASP A 146 16.00 -4.12 14.91
CA ASP A 146 16.09 -2.82 14.23
C ASP A 146 14.69 -2.25 13.99
N PRO A 147 14.34 -1.07 14.54
CA PRO A 147 12.95 -0.58 14.51
C PRO A 147 12.46 -0.17 13.11
N LYS A 148 13.38 0.22 12.21
CA LYS A 148 13.04 0.55 10.82
C LYS A 148 12.82 -0.68 9.98
N TRP A 149 13.58 -1.73 10.26
CA TRP A 149 13.32 -3.05 9.71
C TRP A 149 12.03 -3.65 10.26
N GLU A 150 11.76 -3.52 11.56
CA GLU A 150 10.51 -4.00 12.17
C GLU A 150 9.29 -3.37 11.49
N THR A 151 9.39 -2.09 11.11
CA THR A 151 8.33 -1.42 10.34
C THR A 151 8.05 -2.11 8.99
N ILE A 152 9.04 -2.68 8.31
CA ILE A 152 8.79 -3.48 7.10
C ILE A 152 8.13 -4.82 7.43
N LEU A 153 8.49 -5.45 8.56
CA LEU A 153 7.91 -6.70 9.05
C LEU A 153 6.43 -6.54 9.40
N MET A 154 6.07 -5.45 10.07
CA MET A 154 4.67 -5.08 10.30
C MET A 154 3.89 -4.93 8.98
N LEU A 155 4.51 -4.34 7.95
CA LEU A 155 3.89 -4.29 6.62
C LEU A 155 3.74 -5.67 5.99
N TYR A 156 4.64 -6.63 6.24
CA TYR A 156 4.44 -8.02 5.78
C TYR A 156 3.19 -8.62 6.38
N ASP A 157 2.96 -8.43 7.68
CA ASP A 157 1.77 -8.96 8.34
C ASP A 157 0.50 -8.36 7.76
N VAL A 158 0.45 -7.03 7.58
CA VAL A 158 -0.66 -6.36 6.90
C VAL A 158 -0.90 -6.95 5.51
N VAL A 159 0.16 -7.03 4.70
CA VAL A 159 0.11 -7.54 3.32
C VAL A 159 -0.33 -9.01 3.28
N PHE A 160 0.12 -9.83 4.24
CA PHE A 160 -0.26 -11.23 4.37
C PHE A 160 -1.76 -11.39 4.57
N TYR A 161 -2.34 -10.63 5.50
CA TYR A 161 -3.78 -10.67 5.76
C TYR A 161 -4.57 -10.10 4.58
N VAL A 162 -4.19 -8.92 4.05
CA VAL A 162 -4.91 -8.26 2.95
C VAL A 162 -4.92 -9.11 1.67
N CYS A 163 -3.84 -9.85 1.40
CA CYS A 163 -3.73 -10.72 0.23
C CYS A 163 -4.24 -12.15 0.48
N ALA A 164 -4.77 -12.45 1.68
CA ALA A 164 -5.30 -13.77 1.98
C ALA A 164 -6.57 -14.05 1.13
N PRO A 165 -6.67 -15.21 0.47
CA PRO A 165 -7.82 -15.52 -0.38
C PRO A 165 -9.13 -15.69 0.42
N THR A 166 -9.03 -15.89 1.73
CA THR A 166 -10.19 -16.03 2.62
C THR A 166 -9.85 -15.51 4.00
N LEU A 167 -10.75 -14.70 4.57
CA LEU A 167 -10.63 -14.12 5.89
C LEU A 167 -11.92 -14.34 6.66
N ARG A 168 -11.80 -14.53 7.98
CA ARG A 168 -12.94 -14.55 8.90
C ARG A 168 -13.15 -13.13 9.44
N PRO A 169 -14.35 -12.76 9.91
CA PRO A 169 -14.58 -11.43 10.51
C PRO A 169 -13.63 -11.12 11.68
N CYS A 170 -13.24 -12.12 12.48
CA CYS A 170 -12.25 -11.89 13.54
C CYS A 170 -10.86 -11.49 13.00
N HIS A 171 -10.51 -11.88 11.77
CA HIS A 171 -9.24 -11.47 11.15
C HIS A 171 -9.31 -10.04 10.63
N THR A 172 -10.49 -9.52 10.27
CA THR A 172 -10.62 -8.13 9.80
C THR A 172 -10.45 -7.14 10.94
N GLU A 173 -10.94 -7.46 12.14
CA GLU A 173 -10.66 -6.67 13.35
C GLU A 173 -9.16 -6.64 13.65
N TYR A 174 -8.49 -7.79 13.64
CA TYR A 174 -7.05 -7.86 13.85
C TYR A 174 -6.26 -7.12 12.75
N LEU A 175 -6.71 -7.19 11.50
CA LEU A 175 -6.09 -6.44 10.40
C LEU A 175 -6.18 -4.93 10.63
N LYS A 176 -7.25 -4.42 11.24
CA LYS A 176 -7.37 -3.00 11.59
C LYS A 176 -6.24 -2.58 12.54
N GLU A 177 -6.03 -3.35 13.61
CA GLU A 177 -4.94 -3.12 14.57
C GLU A 177 -3.57 -3.16 13.88
N LEU A 178 -3.31 -4.19 13.06
CA LEU A 178 -2.04 -4.31 12.31
C LEU A 178 -1.76 -3.10 11.40
N ILE A 179 -2.79 -2.56 10.75
CA ILE A 179 -2.65 -1.39 9.87
C ILE A 179 -2.36 -0.14 10.68
N GLU A 180 -3.08 0.08 11.79
CA GLU A 180 -2.87 1.23 12.67
C GLU A 180 -1.45 1.20 13.26
N ASP A 181 -1.03 0.06 13.82
CA ASP A 181 0.31 -0.13 14.37
C ASP A 181 1.40 0.10 13.32
N PHE A 182 1.23 -0.43 12.10
CA PHE A 182 2.17 -0.22 11.00
C PHE A 182 2.28 1.27 10.64
N LEU A 183 1.15 1.98 10.51
CA LEU A 183 1.15 3.40 10.15
C LEU A 183 1.81 4.25 11.25
N GLU A 184 1.54 3.95 12.52
CA GLU A 184 2.19 4.60 13.65
C GLU A 184 3.70 4.35 13.66
N SER A 185 4.13 3.10 13.47
CA SER A 185 5.56 2.77 13.40
C SER A 185 6.24 3.46 12.22
N PHE A 186 5.61 3.48 11.04
CA PHE A 186 6.18 4.15 9.88
C PHE A 186 6.35 5.66 10.09
N LEU A 187 5.37 6.33 10.68
CA LEU A 187 5.46 7.75 11.01
C LEU A 187 6.51 8.04 12.09
N ARG A 188 6.61 7.18 13.11
CA ARG A 188 7.60 7.30 14.18
C ARG A 188 9.03 7.14 13.64
N GLU A 189 9.25 6.12 12.82
CA GLU A 189 10.58 5.76 12.34
C GLU A 189 11.05 6.59 11.14
N PHE A 190 10.12 7.14 10.36
CA PHE A 190 10.39 7.99 9.20
C PHE A 190 9.66 9.36 9.33
N PRO A 191 9.99 10.18 10.34
CA PRO A 191 9.22 11.39 10.70
C PRO A 191 9.28 12.51 9.65
N ASN A 192 10.27 12.47 8.75
CA ASN A 192 10.41 13.44 7.67
C ASN A 192 9.60 13.06 6.42
N GLU A 193 8.99 11.87 6.40
CA GLU A 193 8.24 11.37 5.27
C GLU A 193 6.75 11.72 5.38
N THR A 194 6.12 11.98 4.25
CA THR A 194 4.68 12.26 4.19
C THR A 194 3.93 11.03 3.71
N LEU A 195 2.90 10.63 4.48
CA LEU A 195 1.95 9.62 4.05
C LEU A 195 1.20 10.10 2.82
N LYS A 196 1.29 9.33 1.73
CA LYS A 196 0.48 9.57 0.53
C LYS A 196 -0.96 9.14 0.80
N PRO A 197 -1.95 9.66 0.03
CA PRO A 197 -3.34 9.23 0.14
C PRO A 197 -3.55 7.71 0.08
N LYS A 198 -2.68 6.98 -0.64
CA LYS A 198 -2.74 5.51 -0.73
C LYS A 198 -2.62 4.78 0.62
N PHE A 199 -1.87 5.34 1.57
CA PHE A 199 -1.76 4.76 2.93
C PHE A 199 -3.09 4.83 3.66
N HIS A 200 -3.85 5.91 3.45
CA HIS A 200 -5.17 6.07 4.03
C HIS A 200 -6.18 5.06 3.48
N PHE A 201 -6.03 4.59 2.23
CA PHE A 201 -6.92 3.54 1.70
C PHE A 201 -6.81 2.22 2.47
N MET A 202 -5.65 1.93 3.08
CA MET A 202 -5.46 0.73 3.88
C MET A 202 -6.42 0.66 5.08
N LEU A 203 -6.69 1.82 5.69
CA LEU A 203 -7.63 1.94 6.81
C LEU A 203 -9.03 1.41 6.48
N HIS A 204 -9.42 1.43 5.20
CA HIS A 204 -10.72 0.94 4.73
C HIS A 204 -10.70 -0.51 4.27
N TYR A 205 -9.54 -1.17 4.19
CA TYR A 205 -9.45 -2.57 3.74
C TYR A 205 -10.27 -3.54 4.60
N PRO A 206 -10.25 -3.47 5.95
CA PRO A 206 -11.07 -4.35 6.78
C PRO A 206 -12.57 -4.30 6.41
N ASP A 207 -13.15 -3.09 6.34
CA ASP A 207 -14.56 -2.89 6.01
C ASP A 207 -14.90 -3.32 4.59
N GLN A 208 -13.99 -3.06 3.64
CA GLN A 208 -14.15 -3.50 2.26
C GLN A 208 -14.09 -5.02 2.15
N ILE A 209 -13.24 -5.69 2.93
CA ILE A 209 -13.17 -7.16 2.95
C ILE A 209 -14.48 -7.77 3.47
N LEU A 210 -15.06 -7.18 4.51
CA LEU A 210 -16.37 -7.60 5.03
C LEU A 210 -17.50 -7.40 4.00
N THR A 211 -17.41 -6.33 3.20
CA THR A 211 -18.44 -5.94 2.24
C THR A 211 -18.36 -6.71 0.93
N PHE A 212 -17.15 -6.84 0.37
CA PHE A 212 -16.92 -7.35 -0.99
C PHE A 212 -16.24 -8.73 -1.02
N GLY A 213 -15.80 -9.24 0.13
CA GLY A 213 -14.93 -10.40 0.21
C GLY A 213 -13.46 -10.06 0.01
N SER A 214 -12.61 -11.07 -0.18
CA SER A 214 -11.16 -10.87 -0.28
C SER A 214 -10.79 -9.96 -1.46
N LEU A 215 -10.10 -8.87 -1.16
CA LEU A 215 -9.67 -7.86 -2.14
C LEU A 215 -8.71 -8.43 -3.19
N VAL A 216 -7.98 -9.50 -2.87
CA VAL A 216 -7.05 -10.16 -3.81
C VAL A 216 -7.76 -10.72 -5.05
N HIS A 217 -9.07 -11.03 -4.94
CA HIS A 217 -9.88 -11.53 -6.04
C HIS A 217 -10.58 -10.41 -6.84
N LEU A 218 -10.51 -9.16 -6.36
CA LEU A 218 -11.23 -8.02 -6.93
C LEU A 218 -10.33 -7.12 -7.80
N GLN A 219 -9.05 -7.46 -7.88
CA GLN A 219 -8.05 -6.75 -8.67
C GLN A 219 -7.77 -7.44 -10.00
N THR A 220 -7.23 -6.69 -10.95
CA THR A 220 -6.97 -7.17 -12.31
C THR A 220 -5.50 -7.57 -12.56
N LYS A 221 -4.56 -7.22 -11.66
CA LYS A 221 -3.11 -7.31 -11.93
C LYS A 221 -2.21 -7.54 -10.69
N ILE A 222 -2.22 -8.75 -10.12
CA ILE A 222 -1.11 -9.27 -9.30
C ILE A 222 -0.63 -10.59 -9.89
#